data_AF-R0NBI8-F1
#
_entry.id   AF-R0NBI8-F1
#
_cell.length_a   1.000
_cell.length_b   1.000
_cell.length_c   1.000
_cell.angle_alpha   90.00
_cell.angle_beta   90.00
_cell.angle_gamma   90.00
#
_symmetry.space_group_name_H-M   'P 1'
#
loop_
_entity.id
_entity.type
_entity.pdbx_description
1 polymer ?
#
loop_
_entity_poly.entity_id
_entity_poly.type
_entity_poly.pdbx_seq_one_letter_code
_entity_poly.pdbx_strand_id
1 'polypeptide(L)'
;MVKKRLKKRVIQDKHFLAFKTMPYMENIGEVIKWTGDNEPMRYIFDKARRYLVFDKLTCTWQGMNFGNPSRELLSKTPRLRHSTKRIYEKMEERKLDLLSPQDGGVASYISDWETFKNSELIQTLKHEDQLLKHFVIIAIQQGYIIHDERKKLVGIDYQSIKNGGKTT
;
A
#
# COMPACT_ATOMS: atom_id res chain seq x y z
N MET A 1 -24.61 10.52 21.02
CA MET A 1 -23.21 10.35 20.58
C MET A 1 -23.07 10.79 19.13
N VAL A 2 -22.55 11.98 18.88
CA VAL A 2 -22.27 12.48 17.53
C VAL A 2 -21.12 11.66 16.95
N LYS A 3 -21.37 10.80 15.98
CA LYS A 3 -20.31 10.22 15.14
C LYS A 3 -19.59 11.41 14.49
N LYS A 4 -18.46 11.85 15.07
CA LYS A 4 -17.57 12.81 14.41
C LYS A 4 -17.29 12.22 13.03
N ARG A 5 -17.91 12.79 11.99
CA ARG A 5 -17.59 12.48 10.59
C ARG A 5 -16.11 12.76 10.47
N LEU A 6 -15.30 11.71 10.55
CA LEU A 6 -13.90 11.76 10.18
C LEU A 6 -13.93 12.27 8.73
N LYS A 7 -13.63 13.57 8.54
CA LYS A 7 -13.24 14.13 7.23
C LYS A 7 -11.89 13.50 6.86
N LYS A 8 -11.82 12.17 6.82
CA LYS A 8 -10.69 11.44 6.24
C LYS A 8 -10.73 11.81 4.77
N ARG A 9 -9.67 12.49 4.31
CA ARG A 9 -9.47 12.68 2.88
C ARG A 9 -9.39 11.29 2.27
N VAL A 10 -10.34 11.01 1.39
CA VAL A 10 -10.45 9.80 0.61
C VAL A 10 -9.22 9.68 -0.29
N ILE A 11 -8.59 8.51 -0.36
CA ILE A 11 -7.44 8.26 -1.23
C ILE A 11 -7.92 8.16 -2.68
N GLN A 12 -7.51 9.07 -3.55
CA GLN A 12 -7.94 9.11 -4.96
C GLN A 12 -6.94 8.44 -5.93
N ASP A 13 -5.95 7.73 -5.41
CA ASP A 13 -4.91 7.08 -6.20
C ASP A 13 -5.47 5.92 -7.03
N LYS A 14 -5.19 5.90 -8.34
CA LYS A 14 -5.75 4.90 -9.27
C LYS A 14 -5.45 3.45 -8.86
N HIS A 15 -4.27 3.18 -8.31
CA HIS A 15 -3.89 1.83 -7.88
C HIS A 15 -4.61 1.46 -6.59
N PHE A 16 -4.81 2.42 -5.68
CA PHE A 16 -5.64 2.19 -4.50
C PHE A 16 -7.12 1.97 -4.87
N LEU A 17 -7.63 2.68 -5.90
CA LEU A 17 -8.98 2.48 -6.41
C LEU A 17 -9.19 1.10 -7.06
N ALA A 18 -8.13 0.36 -7.38
CA ALA A 18 -8.22 -0.99 -7.94
C ALA A 18 -8.90 -1.99 -6.99
N PHE A 19 -9.06 -1.67 -5.70
CA PHE A 19 -9.92 -2.45 -4.81
C PHE A 19 -11.34 -2.63 -5.37
N LYS A 20 -11.85 -1.74 -6.22
CA LYS A 20 -13.18 -1.89 -6.84
C LYS A 20 -13.35 -3.16 -7.69
N THR A 21 -12.27 -3.77 -8.16
CA THR A 21 -12.29 -5.01 -8.94
C THR A 21 -12.04 -6.25 -8.09
N MET A 22 -11.95 -6.10 -6.76
CA MET A 22 -11.74 -7.19 -5.83
C MET A 22 -12.94 -8.15 -5.86
N PRO A 23 -12.72 -9.47 -6.02
CA PRO A 23 -13.79 -10.46 -5.93
C PRO A 23 -14.33 -10.58 -4.50
N TYR A 24 -15.43 -11.32 -4.34
CA TYR A 24 -15.95 -11.68 -3.02
C TYR A 24 -14.91 -12.48 -2.23
N MET A 25 -14.69 -12.11 -0.97
CA MET A 25 -13.76 -12.78 -0.07
C MET A 25 -14.40 -13.08 1.28
N GLU A 26 -14.00 -14.19 1.87
CA GLU A 26 -14.56 -14.70 3.13
C GLU A 26 -14.00 -13.97 4.35
N ASN A 27 -12.74 -13.54 4.27
CA ASN A 27 -12.01 -13.02 5.41
C ASN A 27 -10.92 -12.01 5.01
N ILE A 28 -10.42 -11.28 5.99
CA ILE A 28 -9.37 -10.26 5.79
C ILE A 28 -8.06 -10.88 5.29
N GLY A 29 -7.77 -12.13 5.63
CA GLY A 29 -6.55 -12.83 5.17
C GLY A 29 -6.53 -13.00 3.65
N GLU A 30 -7.66 -13.37 3.06
CA GLU A 30 -7.83 -13.44 1.59
C GLU A 30 -7.64 -12.07 0.95
N VAL A 31 -8.17 -11.01 1.56
CA VAL A 31 -8.01 -9.63 1.08
C VAL A 31 -6.54 -9.21 1.12
N ILE A 32 -5.81 -9.55 2.18
CA ILE A 32 -4.37 -9.28 2.30
C ILE A 32 -3.60 -9.98 1.18
N LYS A 33 -3.85 -11.28 0.98
CA LYS A 33 -3.20 -12.06 -0.07
C LYS A 33 -3.48 -11.46 -1.45
N TRP A 34 -4.74 -11.19 -1.75
CA TRP A 34 -5.14 -10.58 -3.02
C TRP A 34 -4.52 -9.19 -3.21
N THR A 35 -4.44 -8.37 -2.15
CA THR A 35 -3.78 -7.05 -2.21
C THR A 35 -2.32 -7.15 -2.64
N GLY A 36 -1.59 -8.14 -2.13
CA GLY A 36 -0.20 -8.40 -2.52
C GLY A 36 -0.03 -8.95 -3.94
N ASP A 37 -1.07 -9.58 -4.48
CA ASP A 37 -1.07 -10.22 -5.80
C ASP A 37 -1.70 -9.38 -6.92
N ASN A 38 -2.11 -8.13 -6.63
CA ASN A 38 -2.84 -7.28 -7.58
C ASN A 38 -2.41 -5.81 -7.53
N GLU A 39 -2.97 -5.01 -8.45
CA GLU A 39 -2.70 -3.58 -8.65
C GLU A 39 -2.63 -2.69 -7.39
N PRO A 40 -3.42 -2.90 -6.30
CA PRO A 40 -3.25 -2.14 -5.06
C PRO A 40 -1.82 -2.16 -4.50
N MET A 41 -1.02 -3.19 -4.81
CA MET A 41 0.37 -3.28 -4.41
C MET A 41 1.23 -2.13 -4.94
N ARG A 42 0.90 -1.56 -6.12
CA ARG A 42 1.62 -0.40 -6.66
C ARG A 42 1.49 0.82 -5.76
N TYR A 43 0.31 1.04 -5.17
CA TYR A 43 0.10 2.10 -4.20
C TYR A 43 0.94 1.89 -2.94
N ILE A 44 1.04 0.64 -2.47
CA ILE A 44 1.84 0.27 -1.29
C ILE A 44 3.32 0.52 -1.58
N PHE A 45 3.82 0.05 -2.73
CA PHE A 45 5.16 0.33 -3.21
C PHE A 45 5.44 1.85 -3.29
N ASP A 46 4.52 2.64 -3.82
CA ASP A 46 4.65 4.10 -3.91
C ASP A 46 4.78 4.80 -2.53
N LYS A 47 4.26 4.18 -1.47
CA LYS A 47 4.51 4.65 -0.09
C LYS A 47 5.82 4.12 0.46
N ALA A 48 6.11 2.85 0.22
CA ALA A 48 7.30 2.15 0.67
C ALA A 48 8.59 2.76 0.10
N ARG A 49 8.57 3.17 -1.18
CA ARG A 49 9.74 3.74 -1.87
C ARG A 49 10.29 5.01 -1.23
N ARG A 50 9.57 5.65 -0.30
CA ARG A 50 10.11 6.77 0.48
C ARG A 50 11.23 6.34 1.42
N TYR A 51 11.27 5.06 1.80
CA TYR A 51 12.34 4.45 2.58
C TYR A 51 13.42 3.78 1.73
N LEU A 52 13.27 3.83 0.40
CA LEU A 52 14.13 3.12 -0.51
C LEU A 52 14.86 4.12 -1.41
N VAL A 53 16.10 3.80 -1.72
CA VAL A 53 16.93 4.51 -2.69
C VAL A 53 17.14 3.58 -3.87
N PHE A 54 16.94 4.11 -5.08
CA PHE A 54 17.22 3.37 -6.31
C PHE A 54 18.63 3.69 -6.79
N ASP A 55 19.48 2.68 -6.87
CA ASP A 55 20.77 2.76 -7.53
C ASP A 55 20.59 2.55 -9.03
N LYS A 56 20.93 3.57 -9.81
CA LYS A 56 20.79 3.55 -11.27
C LYS A 56 21.86 2.73 -11.98
N LEU A 57 23.03 2.52 -11.36
CA LEU A 57 24.14 1.78 -11.96
C LEU A 57 23.86 0.27 -11.89
N THR A 58 23.40 -0.19 -10.74
CA THR A 58 23.07 -1.61 -10.51
C THR A 58 21.61 -1.94 -10.77
N CYS A 59 20.75 -0.93 -11.01
CA CYS A 59 19.30 -1.06 -11.13
C CYS A 59 18.63 -1.72 -9.89
N THR A 60 19.21 -1.51 -8.70
CA THR A 60 18.70 -2.09 -7.46
C THR A 60 18.03 -1.06 -6.57
N TRP A 61 17.02 -1.49 -5.81
CA TRP A 61 16.51 -0.74 -4.68
C TRP A 61 17.20 -1.17 -3.40
N GLN A 62 17.52 -0.24 -2.51
CA GLN A 62 18.02 -0.55 -1.17
C GLN A 62 17.35 0.35 -0.14
N GLY A 63 17.36 -0.07 1.13
CA GLY A 63 16.93 0.78 2.23
C GLY A 63 17.78 2.05 2.32
N MET A 64 17.16 3.19 2.60
CA MET A 64 17.86 4.49 2.70
C MET A 64 18.95 4.53 3.78
N ASN A 65 18.84 3.67 4.80
CA ASN A 65 19.81 3.53 5.88
C ASN A 65 20.70 2.29 5.71
N PHE A 66 20.61 1.56 4.59
CA PHE A 66 21.43 0.37 4.36
C PHE A 66 22.93 0.74 4.38
N GLY A 67 23.68 0.03 5.23
CA GLY A 67 25.13 0.30 5.42
C GLY A 67 25.46 1.60 6.16
N ASN A 68 24.46 2.39 6.60
CA ASN A 68 24.68 3.64 7.32
C ASN A 68 24.74 3.39 8.84
N PRO A 69 25.80 3.82 9.55
CA PRO A 69 25.87 3.68 11.02
C PRO A 69 24.83 4.54 11.76
N SER A 70 24.32 5.60 11.11
CA SER A 70 23.23 6.42 11.65
C SER A 70 21.93 6.12 10.91
N ARG A 71 20.86 5.88 11.67
CA ARG A 71 19.54 5.53 11.13
C ARG A 71 18.62 6.75 11.12
N GLU A 72 18.31 7.27 9.94
CA GLU A 72 17.29 8.31 9.78
C GLU A 72 15.89 7.69 9.77
N LEU A 73 15.03 8.13 10.69
CA LEU A 73 13.67 7.61 10.80
C LEU A 73 12.67 8.63 10.28
N LEU A 74 12.00 8.32 9.16
CA LEU A 74 10.96 9.19 8.62
C LEU A 74 9.79 9.33 9.60
N SER A 75 9.53 8.37 10.49
CA SER A 75 8.51 8.47 11.53
C SER A 75 8.73 9.66 12.50
N LYS A 76 9.97 10.15 12.59
CA LYS A 76 10.36 11.31 13.41
C LYS A 76 10.24 12.64 12.67
N THR A 77 9.86 12.66 11.39
CA THR A 77 9.67 13.91 10.64
C THR A 77 8.61 14.79 11.33
N PRO A 78 8.89 16.10 11.56
CA PRO A 78 7.92 17.00 12.17
C PRO A 78 6.62 17.11 11.36
N ARG A 79 5.50 17.35 12.07
CA ARG A 79 4.17 17.62 11.47
C ARG A 79 3.60 16.48 10.61
N LEU A 80 4.06 15.24 10.79
CA LEU A 80 3.43 14.08 10.15
C LEU A 80 2.00 13.85 10.65
N ARG A 81 1.11 13.52 9.71
CA ARG A 81 -0.24 13.05 10.05
C ARG A 81 -0.14 11.69 10.74
N HIS A 82 -1.01 11.43 11.71
CA HIS A 82 -1.00 10.18 12.49
C HIS A 82 -1.00 8.91 11.62
N SER A 83 -1.79 8.87 10.53
CA SER A 83 -1.82 7.73 9.61
C SER A 83 -0.49 7.53 8.88
N THR A 84 0.13 8.61 8.42
CA THR A 84 1.42 8.55 7.73
C THR A 84 2.53 8.15 8.69
N LYS A 85 2.52 8.71 9.91
CA LYS A 85 3.44 8.34 10.97
C LYS A 85 3.36 6.83 11.29
N ARG A 86 2.15 6.27 11.43
CA ARG A 86 2.01 4.83 11.68
C ARG A 86 2.51 3.95 10.53
N ILE A 87 2.30 4.36 9.27
CA ILE A 87 2.84 3.64 8.11
C ILE A 87 4.38 3.61 8.21
N TYR A 88 4.97 4.75 8.51
CA TYR A 88 6.42 4.92 8.68
C TYR A 88 6.99 4.10 9.84
N GLU A 89 6.38 4.17 11.03
CA GLU A 89 6.74 3.32 12.17
C GLU A 89 6.69 1.83 11.81
N LYS A 90 5.65 1.39 11.07
CA LYS A 90 5.54 -0.01 10.64
C LYS A 90 6.63 -0.41 9.64
N MET A 91 6.98 0.46 8.69
CA MET A 91 8.07 0.20 7.75
C MET A 91 9.42 0.11 8.48
N GLU A 92 9.65 0.96 9.48
CA GLU A 92 10.87 0.96 10.31
C GLU A 92 10.95 -0.26 11.24
N GLU A 93 9.85 -0.68 11.87
CA GLU A 93 9.78 -1.92 12.67
C GLU A 93 10.19 -3.14 11.83
N ARG A 94 9.81 -3.13 10.55
CA ARG A 94 10.11 -4.18 9.58
C ARG A 94 11.45 -4.01 8.88
N LYS A 95 12.25 -3.02 9.31
CA LYS A 95 13.60 -2.74 8.80
C LYS A 95 13.62 -2.51 7.29
N LEU A 96 12.54 -1.98 6.73
CA LEU A 96 12.47 -1.72 5.29
C LEU A 96 13.52 -0.67 4.86
N ASP A 97 13.79 0.28 5.75
CA ASP A 97 14.82 1.29 5.60
C ASP A 97 16.25 0.73 5.68
N LEU A 98 16.42 -0.52 6.11
CA LEU A 98 17.69 -1.25 6.19
C LEU A 98 17.76 -2.42 5.20
N LEU A 99 16.85 -2.50 4.23
CA LEU A 99 16.88 -3.55 3.23
C LEU A 99 18.22 -3.55 2.48
N SER A 100 18.82 -4.73 2.34
CA SER A 100 19.89 -4.95 1.38
C SER A 100 19.45 -4.60 -0.04
N PRO A 101 20.39 -4.37 -0.98
CA PRO A 101 20.06 -4.22 -2.38
C PRO A 101 19.15 -5.37 -2.85
N GLN A 102 18.06 -5.00 -3.51
CA GLN A 102 17.07 -5.86 -4.12
C GLN A 102 17.02 -5.53 -5.60
N ASP A 103 16.94 -6.54 -6.45
CA ASP A 103 16.75 -6.30 -7.89
C ASP A 103 15.43 -5.54 -8.12
N GLY A 104 15.58 -4.33 -8.67
CA GLY A 104 14.47 -3.45 -9.02
C GLY A 104 13.95 -3.65 -10.44
N GLY A 105 14.63 -4.49 -11.23
CA GLY A 105 14.43 -4.64 -12.65
C GLY A 105 14.96 -3.46 -13.48
N VAL A 106 14.73 -3.53 -14.79
CA VAL A 106 15.32 -2.64 -15.81
C VAL A 106 14.87 -1.17 -15.70
N ALA A 107 13.81 -0.86 -14.96
CA ALA A 107 13.43 0.52 -14.69
C ALA A 107 12.57 0.63 -13.42
N SER A 108 12.77 1.73 -12.69
CA SER A 108 12.02 2.13 -11.49
C SER A 108 10.50 2.35 -11.71
N TYR A 109 10.01 2.11 -12.93
CA TYR A 109 8.59 2.11 -13.31
C TYR A 109 8.33 1.06 -14.39
N ILE A 110 8.33 -0.22 -14.01
CA ILE A 110 7.76 -1.28 -14.84
C ILE A 110 6.24 -1.05 -14.94
N SER A 111 5.78 -0.62 -16.12
CA SER A 111 4.38 -0.27 -16.35
C SER A 111 3.46 -1.49 -16.40
N ASP A 112 3.97 -2.60 -16.90
CA ASP A 112 3.26 -3.88 -16.94
C ASP A 112 3.16 -4.51 -15.54
N TRP A 113 1.99 -5.04 -15.20
CA TRP A 113 1.73 -5.66 -13.90
C TRP A 113 2.46 -7.00 -13.74
N GLU A 114 2.47 -7.82 -14.79
CA GLU A 114 3.05 -9.17 -14.73
C GLU A 114 4.55 -9.13 -14.46
N THR A 115 5.25 -8.17 -15.04
CA THR A 115 6.68 -7.95 -14.80
C THR A 115 6.91 -7.26 -13.46
N PHE A 116 6.09 -6.26 -13.10
CA PHE A 116 6.25 -5.52 -11.84
C PHE A 116 6.11 -6.43 -10.61
N LYS A 117 5.08 -7.27 -10.59
CA LYS A 117 4.78 -8.15 -9.44
C LYS A 117 5.88 -9.17 -9.17
N ASN A 118 6.68 -9.52 -10.18
CA ASN A 118 7.74 -10.52 -10.08
C ASN A 118 9.09 -9.94 -9.64
N SER A 119 9.23 -8.62 -9.52
CA SER A 119 10.48 -8.03 -9.00
C SER A 119 10.75 -8.45 -7.55
N GLU A 120 12.03 -8.64 -7.20
CA GLU A 120 12.46 -9.10 -5.87
C GLU A 120 11.92 -8.18 -4.78
N LEU A 121 12.01 -6.86 -5.00
CA LEU A 121 11.48 -5.89 -4.05
C LEU A 121 9.97 -6.06 -3.80
N ILE A 122 9.18 -6.32 -4.84
CA ILE A 122 7.74 -6.51 -4.68
C ILE A 122 7.42 -7.83 -3.99
N GLN A 123 8.18 -8.90 -4.27
CA GLN A 123 8.09 -10.14 -3.51
C GLN A 123 8.42 -9.92 -2.02
N THR A 124 9.48 -9.18 -1.72
CA THR A 124 9.83 -8.79 -0.34
C THR A 124 8.69 -8.03 0.33
N LEU A 125 8.12 -7.01 -0.32
CA LEU A 125 6.98 -6.27 0.24
C LEU A 125 5.69 -7.10 0.35
N LYS A 126 5.50 -8.12 -0.50
CA LYS A 126 4.36 -9.04 -0.42
C LYS A 126 4.42 -9.92 0.83
N HIS A 127 5.62 -10.24 1.32
CA HIS A 127 5.81 -10.99 2.58
C HIS A 127 5.68 -10.13 3.85
N GLU A 128 5.41 -8.83 3.69
CA GLU A 128 5.20 -7.88 4.79
C GLU A 128 3.73 -7.83 5.24
N ASP A 129 3.24 -8.94 5.82
CA ASP A 129 1.83 -9.13 6.22
C ASP A 129 1.26 -7.97 7.06
N GLN A 130 2.05 -7.42 7.99
CA GLN A 130 1.59 -6.32 8.85
C GLN A 130 1.42 -5.01 8.06
N LEU A 131 2.26 -4.79 7.05
CA LEU A 131 2.15 -3.65 6.16
C LEU A 131 0.89 -3.78 5.31
N LEU A 132 0.71 -4.92 4.64
CA LEU A 132 -0.46 -5.20 3.82
C LEU A 132 -1.76 -5.10 4.64
N LYS A 133 -1.78 -5.70 5.84
CA LYS A 133 -2.91 -5.61 6.78
C LYS A 133 -3.26 -4.16 7.13
N HIS A 134 -2.25 -3.30 7.34
CA HIS A 134 -2.50 -1.89 7.62
C HIS A 134 -3.18 -1.18 6.45
N PHE A 135 -2.74 -1.43 5.21
CA PHE A 135 -3.37 -0.87 4.00
C PHE A 135 -4.80 -1.38 3.80
N VAL A 136 -5.06 -2.67 4.03
CA VAL A 136 -6.41 -3.24 3.98
C VAL A 136 -7.33 -2.60 5.02
N ILE A 137 -6.85 -2.40 6.26
CA ILE A 137 -7.61 -1.68 7.29
C ILE A 137 -7.94 -0.25 6.84
N ILE A 138 -7.00 0.44 6.19
CA ILE A 138 -7.25 1.77 5.63
C ILE A 138 -8.34 1.71 4.56
N ALA A 139 -8.30 0.73 3.65
CA ALA A 139 -9.29 0.53 2.60
C ALA A 139 -10.69 0.32 3.19
N ILE A 140 -10.83 -0.54 4.21
CA ILE A 140 -12.09 -0.75 4.94
C ILE A 140 -12.55 0.53 5.62
N GLN A 141 -11.68 1.21 6.36
CA GLN A 141 -12.03 2.44 7.09
C GLN A 141 -12.43 3.60 6.18
N GLN A 142 -11.98 3.60 4.92
CA GLN A 142 -12.36 4.60 3.93
C GLN A 142 -13.55 4.18 3.07
N GLY A 143 -14.09 2.97 3.27
CA GLY A 143 -15.22 2.46 2.52
C GLY A 143 -14.86 2.08 1.09
N TYR A 144 -13.65 1.58 0.85
CA TYR A 144 -13.29 0.91 -0.41
C TYR A 144 -13.59 -0.59 -0.38
N ILE A 145 -13.67 -1.13 0.83
CA ILE A 145 -14.04 -2.51 1.10
C ILE A 145 -15.16 -2.49 2.12
N ILE A 146 -16.25 -3.18 1.84
CA ILE A 146 -17.41 -3.32 2.73
C ILE A 146 -17.82 -4.78 2.87
N HIS A 147 -18.69 -5.06 3.83
CA HIS A 147 -19.43 -6.30 3.86
C HIS A 147 -20.66 -6.16 2.97
N ASP A 148 -20.87 -7.12 2.07
CA ASP A 148 -22.12 -7.23 1.32
C ASP A 148 -23.24 -7.85 2.18
N GLU A 149 -24.41 -8.06 1.58
CA GLU A 149 -25.57 -8.68 2.24
C GLU A 149 -25.30 -10.13 2.71
N ARG A 150 -24.36 -10.82 2.07
CA ARG A 150 -23.92 -12.17 2.41
C ARG A 150 -22.81 -12.18 3.46
N LYS A 151 -22.48 -11.01 4.03
CA LYS A 151 -21.38 -10.78 4.97
C LYS A 151 -20.00 -11.11 4.39
N LYS A 152 -19.84 -11.08 3.06
CA LYS A 152 -18.56 -11.23 2.37
C LYS A 152 -17.90 -9.87 2.17
N LEU A 153 -16.57 -9.83 2.14
CA LEU A 153 -15.81 -8.63 1.87
C LEU A 153 -15.78 -8.37 0.36
N VAL A 154 -16.17 -7.16 -0.05
CA VAL A 154 -16.22 -6.76 -1.46
C VAL A 154 -15.62 -5.40 -1.69
N GLY A 155 -15.01 -5.23 -2.86
CA GLY A 155 -14.55 -3.95 -3.36
C GLY A 155 -15.71 -3.09 -3.84
N ILE A 156 -15.64 -1.78 -3.61
CA ILE A 156 -16.65 -0.85 -4.13
C ILE A 156 -16.02 0.29 -4.92
N ASP A 157 -16.70 0.67 -6.00
CA ASP A 157 -16.39 1.90 -6.73
C ASP A 157 -16.90 3.11 -5.93
N TYR A 158 -16.05 3.57 -5.02
CA TYR A 158 -16.36 4.72 -4.17
C TYR A 158 -16.67 6.00 -4.98
N GLN A 159 -16.11 6.16 -6.18
CA GLN A 159 -16.32 7.36 -7.00
C GLN A 159 -17.71 7.36 -7.65
N SER A 160 -18.20 6.20 -8.11
CA SER A 160 -19.57 6.09 -8.64
C SER A 160 -20.64 6.30 -7.56
N ILE A 161 -20.37 5.83 -6.33
CA ILE A 161 -21.26 6.02 -5.18
C ILE A 161 -21.28 7.48 -4.71
N LYS A 162 -20.11 8.15 -4.67
CA LYS A 162 -20.02 9.56 -4.27
C LYS A 162 -20.68 10.51 -5.27
N ASN A 163 -20.67 10.16 -6.56
CA ASN A 163 -21.28 10.96 -7.62
C ASN A 163 -22.77 10.63 -7.88
N GLY A 164 -23.38 9.78 -7.03
CA GLY A 164 -24.81 9.52 -7.04
C GLY A 164 -25.31 8.83 -8.32
N GLY A 165 -24.60 7.83 -8.81
CA GLY A 165 -25.13 6.95 -9.87
C GLY A 165 -25.61 7.68 -11.12
N LYS A 166 -24.92 8.75 -11.55
CA LYS A 166 -25.10 9.27 -12.91
C LYS A 166 -24.27 8.44 -13.89
N THR A 167 -24.79 7.25 -14.20
CA THR A 167 -24.56 6.62 -15.50
C THR A 167 -25.28 7.48 -16.54
N THR A 168 -24.52 8.24 -17.31
CA THR A 168 -24.89 8.53 -18.70
C THR A 168 -24.57 7.32 -19.56
#